data_AF-A0A660N3R1-F1
#
_entry.id   AF-A0A660N3R1-F1
#
_cell.length_a   1.000
_cell.length_b   1.000
_cell.length_c   1.000
_cell.angle_alpha   90.00
_cell.angle_beta   90.00
_cell.angle_gamma   90.00
#
_symmetry.space_group_name_H-M   'P 1'
#
loop_
_entity.id
_entity.type
_entity.pdbx_description
1 polymer ?
#
loop_
_entity_poly.entity_id
_entity_poly.type
_entity_poly.pdbx_seq_one_letter_code
_entity_poly.pdbx_strand_id
1 'polypeptide(L)' 'RSTFVLDSAGNIAHEWRKVKVAGHAEAVLAAVKNG' A
#
# COMPACT_ATOMS: atom_id res chain seq x y z
N ARG A 1 5.05 -2.94 11.36
CA ARG A 1 5.14 -3.42 9.96
C ARG A 1 4.78 -2.26 9.05
N SER A 2 5.47 -2.14 7.93
CA SER A 2 5.24 -1.11 6.91
C SER A 2 5.00 -1.77 5.57
N THR A 3 4.26 -1.08 4.72
CA THR A 3 3.99 -1.49 3.34
C THR A 3 4.04 -0.26 2.48
N PHE A 4 4.60 -0.39 1.28
CA PHE A 4 4.77 0.69 0.33
C PHE A 4 4.28 0.18 -1.03
N VAL A 5 3.53 1.00 -1.74
CA VAL A 5 3.19 0.81 -3.15
C VAL A 5 4.06 1.75 -3.96
N LEU A 6 4.72 1.20 -4.99
CA LEU A 6 5.55 1.96 -5.91
C LEU A 6 4.82 2.12 -7.25
N ASP A 7 4.98 3.28 -7.87
CA ASP A 7 4.54 3.50 -9.25
C ASP A 7 5.53 2.89 -10.26
N SER A 8 5.21 2.97 -11.56
CA SER A 8 6.06 2.45 -12.63
C SER A 8 7.39 3.21 -12.80
N ALA A 9 7.51 4.41 -12.23
CA ALA A 9 8.74 5.20 -12.21
C ALA A 9 9.59 4.91 -10.96
N GLY A 10 9.10 4.07 -10.04
CA GLY A 10 9.79 3.70 -8.80
C GLY A 10 9.57 4.70 -7.65
N ASN A 11 8.63 5.64 -7.77
CA ASN A 11 8.27 6.54 -6.67
C ASN A 11 7.26 5.88 -5.73
N ILE A 12 7.23 6.34 -4.48
CA ILE A 12 6.23 5.88 -3.50
C ILE A 12 4.88 6.50 -3.84
N ALA A 13 3.97 5.69 -4.36
CA ALA A 13 2.58 6.08 -4.64
C ALA A 13 1.73 6.04 -3.37
N HIS A 14 2.00 5.10 -2.46
CA HIS A 14 1.27 4.99 -1.19
C HIS A 14 2.13 4.34 -0.11
N GLU A 15 1.96 4.76 1.15
CA GLU A 15 2.66 4.15 2.29
C GLU A 15 1.75 3.91 3.50
N TRP A 16 1.97 2.80 4.18
CA TRP A 16 1.39 2.52 5.49
C TRP A 16 2.47 2.33 6.55
N ARG A 17 2.34 3.06 7.65
CA ARG A 17 3.16 2.93 8.85
C ARG A 17 2.32 2.44 10.02
N LYS A 18 2.92 1.70 10.95
CA LYS A 18 2.23 1.12 12.13
C LYS A 18 0.97 0.32 11.78
N VAL A 19 1.07 -0.52 10.74
CA VAL A 19 -0.02 -1.34 10.21
C VAL A 19 -0.62 -2.29 11.26
N LYS A 20 -1.96 -2.34 11.34
CA LYS A 20 -2.71 -3.44 11.95
C LYS A 20 -2.97 -4.52 10.90
N VAL A 21 -2.85 -5.79 11.28
CA VAL A 21 -2.84 -6.91 10.31
C VAL A 21 -4.21 -7.18 9.68
N ALA A 22 -5.29 -7.10 10.46
CA ALA A 22 -6.63 -7.40 9.97
C ALA A 22 -7.05 -6.40 8.87
N GLY A 23 -7.42 -6.91 7.70
CA GLY A 23 -7.88 -6.10 6.57
C GLY A 23 -6.77 -5.37 5.79
N HIS A 24 -5.50 -5.58 6.13
CA HIS A 24 -4.39 -4.84 5.50
C HIS A 24 -4.19 -5.23 4.04
N ALA A 25 -4.36 -6.51 3.70
CA ALA A 25 -4.19 -6.99 2.34
C ALA A 25 -5.24 -6.38 1.39
N GLU A 26 -6.48 -6.27 1.84
CA GLU A 26 -7.58 -5.65 1.11
C GLU A 26 -7.34 -4.14 0.92
N ALA A 27 -6.86 -3.45 1.95
CA ALA A 27 -6.49 -2.04 1.87
C ALA A 27 -5.36 -1.79 0.86
N VAL A 28 -4.35 -2.67 0.82
CA VAL A 28 -3.27 -2.61 -0.17
C VAL A 28 -3.80 -2.90 -1.58
N LEU A 29 -4.64 -3.92 -1.75
CA LEU A 29 -5.24 -4.25 -3.06
C LEU A 29 -6.09 -3.11 -3.61
N ALA A 30 -6.87 -2.45 -2.76
CA ALA A 30 -7.68 -1.29 -3.16
C ALA A 30 -6.82 -0.11 -3.63
N ALA A 31 -5.69 0.15 -2.94
CA ALA A 31 -4.76 1.20 -3.34
C ALA A 31 -4.11 0.92 -4.70
N VAL A 32 -3.80 -0.34 -5.01
CA VAL A 32 -3.20 -0.74 -6.31
C VAL A 32 -4.22 -0.75 -7.45
N LYS A 33 -5.50 -1.01 -7.17
CA LYS A 33 -6.55 -1.04 -8.21
C LYS A 33 -7.05 0.34 -8.64
N ASN A 34 -6.85 1.36 -7.81
CA ASN A 34 -7.40 2.71 -8.02
C ASN A 34 -6.33 3.76 -8.40
N GLY A 35 -5.05 3.37 -8.47
CA GLY A 35 -3.93 4.21 -8.91
C GLY A 35 -3.43 3.80 -10.28
#